data_AF-A0A971FVL6-F1
#
_entry.id   AF-A0A971FVL6-F1
#
_cell.length_a   1.000
_cell.length_b   1.000
_cell.length_c   1.000
_cell.angle_alpha   90.00
_cell.angle_beta   90.00
_cell.angle_gamma   90.00
#
_symmetry.space_group_name_H-M   'P 1'
#
loop_
_entity.id
_entity.type
_entity.pdbx_description
1 polymer ?
#
loop_
_entity_poly.entity_id
_entity_poly.type
_entity_poly.pdbx_seq_one_letter_code
_entity_poly.pdbx_strand_id
1 'polypeptide(L)'
;MIIDSNTEMLLFRYNNYKKHLFIDEHRSVLQREGHVWMLKLGRKTNNERIRAISEGGGWMILRAPKSEGGTSFLAKFTEMQEETPTEHCYPEYYKEIFQDSNDNFFYYEDSPQQWFNIVLLFPLNSDVASSLVISKNKKKVDDVIPTTRTAVMFVQNDSPIEVSGVV
;
A
#
# COMPACT_ATOMS: atom_id res chain seq x y z
N MET A 1 6.91 -16.76 8.88
CA MET A 1 7.92 -16.10 8.02
C MET A 1 8.50 -14.92 8.78
N ILE A 2 9.77 -14.58 8.60
CA ILE A 2 10.40 -13.43 9.27
C ILE A 2 10.84 -12.42 8.21
N ILE A 3 10.57 -11.14 8.45
CA ILE A 3 11.11 -10.03 7.66
C ILE A 3 12.25 -9.42 8.47
N ASP A 4 13.47 -9.46 7.95
CA ASP A 4 14.67 -9.02 8.66
C ASP A 4 14.62 -7.52 8.98
N SER A 5 15.37 -7.11 10.01
CA SER A 5 15.51 -5.69 10.33
C SER A 5 16.14 -4.91 9.17
N ASN A 6 15.80 -3.62 9.08
CA ASN A 6 16.22 -2.72 8.00
C ASN A 6 15.76 -3.13 6.60
N THR A 7 14.74 -3.99 6.49
CA THR A 7 14.11 -4.32 5.21
C THR A 7 13.41 -3.08 4.67
N GLU A 8 13.70 -2.71 3.43
CA GLU A 8 13.06 -1.57 2.80
C GLU A 8 11.65 -1.93 2.31
N MET A 9 10.69 -1.06 2.59
CA MET A 9 9.27 -1.26 2.29
C MET A 9 8.64 0.02 1.74
N LEU A 10 7.54 -0.16 1.01
CA LEU A 10 6.67 0.95 0.61
C LEU A 10 5.64 1.21 1.71
N LEU A 11 5.48 2.44 2.17
CA LEU A 11 4.32 2.83 2.97
C LEU A 11 3.34 3.60 2.10
N PHE A 12 2.13 3.06 1.96
CA PHE A 12 0.99 3.69 1.31
C PHE A 12 0.00 4.18 2.34
N ARG A 13 -0.35 5.46 2.26
CA ARG A 13 -1.52 5.99 2.93
C ARG A 13 -2.72 5.75 2.02
N TYR A 14 -3.66 4.94 2.49
CA TYR A 14 -4.93 4.74 1.81
C TYR A 14 -6.03 5.56 2.47
N ASN A 15 -7.13 5.77 1.77
CA ASN A 15 -8.38 6.28 2.32
C ASN A 15 -9.52 5.40 1.81
N ASN A 16 -10.62 5.36 2.54
CA ASN A 16 -11.87 4.80 2.02
C ASN A 16 -12.42 5.67 0.88
N TYR A 17 -13.09 5.04 -0.07
CA TYR A 17 -13.67 5.74 -1.22
C TYR A 17 -15.19 5.74 -1.10
N LYS A 18 -15.78 6.90 -0.79
CA LYS A 18 -17.22 7.04 -0.51
C LYS A 18 -17.66 6.03 0.57
N LYS A 19 -18.50 5.06 0.22
CA LYS A 19 -18.99 3.99 1.11
C LYS A 19 -18.09 2.74 1.12
N HIS A 20 -17.08 2.69 0.25
CA HIS A 20 -16.25 1.52 0.01
C HIS A 20 -15.06 1.51 0.97
N LEU A 21 -14.98 0.48 1.81
CA LEU A 21 -13.91 0.30 2.79
C LEU A 21 -12.70 -0.32 2.10
N PHE A 22 -11.61 0.44 1.99
CA PHE A 22 -10.46 0.08 1.16
C PHE A 22 -9.94 -1.31 1.47
N ILE A 23 -9.64 -1.60 2.75
CA ILE A 23 -9.06 -2.89 3.15
C ILE A 23 -10.02 -4.05 2.91
N ASP A 24 -11.31 -3.87 3.19
CA ASP A 24 -12.30 -4.95 3.08
C ASP A 24 -12.54 -5.33 1.62
N GLU A 25 -12.64 -4.33 0.74
CA GLU A 25 -12.78 -4.54 -0.70
C GLU A 25 -11.56 -5.29 -1.29
N HIS A 26 -10.34 -4.87 -0.94
CA HIS A 26 -9.13 -5.54 -1.43
C HIS A 26 -8.99 -6.95 -0.87
N ARG A 27 -9.34 -7.17 0.41
CA ARG A 27 -9.34 -8.52 1.00
C ARG A 27 -10.36 -9.44 0.36
N SER A 28 -11.55 -8.94 0.05
CA SER A 28 -12.60 -9.71 -0.60
C SER A 28 -12.12 -10.26 -1.96
N VAL A 29 -11.48 -9.41 -2.77
CA VAL A 29 -10.89 -9.83 -4.05
C VAL A 29 -9.73 -10.80 -3.82
N LEU A 30 -8.80 -10.47 -2.90
CA LEU A 30 -7.65 -11.31 -2.57
C LEU A 30 -8.06 -12.73 -2.12
N GLN A 31 -9.11 -12.86 -1.31
CA GLN A 31 -9.62 -14.15 -0.84
C GLN A 31 -10.28 -14.96 -1.95
N ARG A 32 -10.93 -14.29 -2.91
CA ARG A 32 -11.63 -14.93 -4.02
C ARG A 32 -10.68 -15.37 -5.14
N GLU A 33 -9.73 -14.52 -5.51
CA GLU A 33 -8.86 -14.70 -6.68
C GLU A 33 -7.43 -15.16 -6.30
N GLY A 34 -7.07 -15.10 -5.01
CA GLY A 34 -5.70 -15.38 -4.54
C GLY A 34 -4.72 -14.22 -4.70
N HIS A 35 -5.12 -13.15 -5.40
CA HIS A 35 -4.39 -11.90 -5.51
C HIS A 35 -5.33 -10.71 -5.73
N VAL A 36 -4.84 -9.48 -5.57
CA VAL A 36 -5.58 -8.26 -5.87
C VAL A 36 -4.65 -7.16 -6.39
N TRP A 37 -5.03 -6.53 -7.49
CA TRP A 37 -4.37 -5.36 -8.03
C TRP A 37 -4.81 -4.10 -7.28
N MET A 38 -3.86 -3.45 -6.61
CA MET A 38 -4.06 -2.16 -5.95
C MET A 38 -3.59 -1.03 -6.85
N LEU A 39 -4.47 -0.06 -7.10
CA LEU A 39 -4.18 1.11 -7.90
C LEU A 39 -3.61 2.25 -7.04
N LYS A 40 -2.53 2.84 -7.53
CA LYS A 40 -2.04 4.15 -7.09
C LYS A 40 -2.12 5.14 -8.25
N LEU A 41 -2.87 6.22 -8.04
CA LEU A 41 -2.97 7.36 -8.96
C LEU A 41 -2.03 8.52 -8.56
N GLY A 42 -1.79 9.42 -9.51
CA GLY A 42 -1.07 10.67 -9.32
C GLY A 42 0.46 10.53 -9.46
N ARG A 43 1.22 11.38 -8.76
CA ARG A 43 2.69 11.46 -8.91
C ARG A 43 3.37 10.09 -8.85
N LYS A 44 4.11 9.70 -9.89
CA LYS A 44 4.84 8.42 -9.93
C LYS A 44 5.80 8.30 -8.76
N THR A 45 5.72 7.17 -8.07
CA THR A 45 6.76 6.70 -7.15
C THR A 45 7.94 6.19 -7.98
N ASN A 46 9.16 6.40 -7.51
CA ASN A 46 10.38 6.02 -8.24
C ASN A 46 10.44 4.49 -8.50
N ASN A 47 10.50 4.11 -9.79
CA ASN A 47 10.47 2.71 -10.23
C ASN A 47 11.71 1.91 -9.83
N GLU A 48 12.90 2.53 -9.81
CA GLU A 48 14.13 1.85 -9.39
C GLU A 48 14.05 1.42 -7.92
N ARG A 49 13.50 2.27 -7.05
CA ARG A 49 13.29 1.95 -5.64
C ARG A 49 12.18 0.92 -5.44
N ILE A 50 11.10 0.98 -6.22
CA ILE A 50 10.07 -0.07 -6.19
C ILE A 50 10.67 -1.41 -6.59
N ARG A 51 11.50 -1.43 -7.64
CA ARG A 51 12.20 -2.64 -8.11
C ARG A 51 13.10 -3.22 -7.02
N ALA A 52 13.92 -2.38 -6.36
CA ALA A 52 14.76 -2.82 -5.25
C ALA A 52 13.95 -3.43 -4.10
N ILE A 53 12.78 -2.86 -3.78
CA ILE A 53 11.87 -3.41 -2.76
C ILE A 53 11.26 -4.74 -3.23
N SER A 54 10.89 -4.84 -4.51
CA SER A 54 10.39 -6.09 -5.10
C SER A 54 11.45 -7.21 -5.03
N GLU A 55 12.70 -6.90 -5.38
CA GLU A 55 13.84 -7.83 -5.27
C GLU A 55 14.13 -8.21 -3.81
N GLY A 56 13.87 -7.31 -2.86
CA GLY A 56 13.91 -7.54 -1.42
C GLY A 56 12.69 -8.27 -0.82
N GLY A 57 11.78 -8.77 -1.65
CA GLY A 57 10.62 -9.56 -1.23
C GLY A 57 9.27 -8.85 -1.35
N GLY A 58 9.23 -7.58 -1.78
CA GLY A 58 8.00 -6.90 -2.16
C GLY A 58 7.11 -6.50 -0.99
N TRP A 59 7.69 -6.00 0.11
CA TRP A 59 6.94 -5.64 1.30
C TRP A 59 6.37 -4.22 1.25
N MET A 60 5.13 -4.07 1.73
CA MET A 60 4.46 -2.79 1.83
C MET A 60 3.60 -2.66 3.09
N ILE A 61 3.50 -1.44 3.61
CA ILE A 61 2.65 -1.04 4.72
C ILE A 61 1.50 -0.21 4.19
N LEU A 62 0.27 -0.62 4.46
CA LEU A 62 -0.93 0.18 4.19
C LEU A 62 -1.38 0.83 5.49
N ARG A 63 -1.41 2.17 5.54
CA ARG A 63 -1.74 2.95 6.73
C ARG A 63 -3.02 3.74 6.53
N ALA A 64 -4.02 3.49 7.37
CA ALA A 64 -5.24 4.29 7.44
C ALA A 64 -4.96 5.72 7.95
N PRO A 65 -5.84 6.69 7.65
CA PRO A 65 -5.77 8.01 8.25
C PRO A 65 -6.01 7.93 9.76
N LYS A 66 -5.48 8.92 10.52
CA LYS A 66 -5.67 8.98 11.99
C LYS A 66 -7.14 9.05 12.40
N SER A 67 -8.01 9.64 11.58
CA SER A 67 -9.46 9.69 11.80
C SER A 67 -10.11 8.31 11.82
N GLU A 68 -9.46 7.30 11.23
CA GLU A 68 -9.91 5.91 11.18
C GLU A 68 -9.05 5.02 12.09
N GLY A 69 -8.53 5.59 13.18
CA GLY A 69 -7.68 4.90 14.16
C GLY A 69 -6.22 4.73 13.72
N GLY A 70 -5.87 5.13 12.49
CA GLY A 70 -4.52 5.02 11.98
C GLY A 70 -4.02 3.58 11.90
N THR A 71 -4.89 2.60 11.68
CA THR A 71 -4.49 1.18 11.65
C THR A 71 -3.50 0.89 10.52
N SER A 72 -2.54 0.01 10.77
CA SER A 72 -1.58 -0.46 9.76
C SER A 72 -1.86 -1.89 9.33
N PHE A 73 -1.60 -2.17 8.06
CA PHE A 73 -1.63 -3.50 7.49
C PHE A 73 -0.29 -3.77 6.81
N LEU A 74 0.19 -5.01 6.92
CA LEU A 74 1.34 -5.48 6.17
C LEU A 74 0.82 -6.23 4.95
N ALA A 75 1.37 -5.88 3.79
CA ALA A 75 1.06 -6.51 2.53
C ALA A 75 2.34 -6.91 1.78
N LYS A 76 2.18 -7.90 0.91
CA LYS A 76 3.22 -8.34 -0.02
C LYS A 76 2.71 -8.14 -1.43
N PHE A 77 3.50 -7.47 -2.27
CA PHE A 77 3.28 -7.41 -3.71
C PHE A 77 4.33 -8.23 -4.44
N THR A 78 3.95 -8.83 -5.57
CA THR A 78 4.86 -9.62 -6.41
C THR A 78 5.21 -8.93 -7.72
N GLU A 79 4.38 -7.99 -8.15
CA GLU A 79 4.52 -7.31 -9.44
C GLU A 79 4.04 -5.87 -9.35
N MET A 80 4.63 -5.01 -10.19
CA MET A 80 4.16 -3.66 -10.42
C MET A 80 4.13 -3.38 -11.92
N GLN A 81 3.05 -2.76 -12.38
CA GLN A 81 2.89 -2.32 -13.76
C GLN A 81 2.26 -0.93 -13.83
N GLU A 82 2.47 -0.24 -14.94
CA GLU A 82 1.91 1.11 -15.17
C GLU A 82 0.67 1.10 -16.07
N GLU A 83 0.31 -0.06 -16.62
CA GLU A 83 -0.88 -0.29 -17.44
C GLU A 83 -1.98 -0.96 -16.60
N THR A 84 -3.25 -0.75 -16.97
CA THR A 84 -4.38 -1.39 -16.30
C THR A 84 -4.29 -2.92 -16.44
N PRO A 85 -4.42 -3.69 -15.33
CA PRO A 85 -4.41 -5.15 -15.38
C PRO A 85 -5.57 -5.71 -16.22
N THR A 86 -5.28 -6.69 -17.07
CA THR A 86 -6.26 -7.35 -17.95
C THR A 86 -7.10 -8.39 -17.24
N GLU A 87 -6.59 -8.98 -16.15
CA GLU A 87 -7.27 -10.02 -15.36
C GLU A 87 -8.42 -9.47 -14.52
N HIS A 88 -8.54 -8.14 -14.43
CA HIS A 88 -9.59 -7.42 -13.68
C HIS A 88 -9.74 -7.82 -12.19
N CYS A 89 -8.73 -8.45 -11.59
CA CYS A 89 -8.67 -8.81 -10.17
C CYS A 89 -8.38 -7.58 -9.30
N TYR A 90 -9.25 -6.57 -9.31
CA TYR A 90 -9.18 -5.38 -8.45
C TYR A 90 -10.57 -5.03 -7.93
N PRO A 91 -10.68 -4.21 -6.86
CA PRO A 91 -11.98 -3.80 -6.34
C PRO A 91 -12.90 -3.16 -7.39
N GLU A 92 -14.17 -3.57 -7.38
CA GLU A 92 -15.17 -3.10 -8.34
C GLU A 92 -15.37 -1.58 -8.31
N TYR A 93 -15.19 -0.97 -7.13
CA TYR A 93 -15.34 0.48 -6.97
C TYR A 93 -14.32 1.30 -7.79
N TYR A 94 -13.24 0.69 -8.31
CA TYR A 94 -12.35 1.37 -9.24
C TYR A 94 -13.07 1.79 -10.53
N LYS A 95 -14.11 1.07 -10.95
CA LYS A 95 -14.97 1.49 -12.07
C LYS A 95 -15.60 2.85 -11.80
N GLU A 96 -16.04 3.09 -10.57
CA GLU A 96 -16.56 4.40 -10.16
C GLU A 96 -15.46 5.45 -10.24
N ILE A 97 -14.24 5.16 -9.79
CA ILE A 97 -13.11 6.11 -9.85
C ILE A 97 -12.77 6.49 -11.30
N PHE A 98 -12.77 5.54 -12.24
CA PHE A 98 -12.49 5.82 -13.65
C PHE A 98 -13.62 6.55 -14.37
N GLN A 99 -14.86 6.40 -13.90
CA GLN A 99 -16.04 6.98 -14.53
C GLN A 99 -16.49 8.30 -13.90
N ASP A 100 -16.02 8.62 -12.69
CA ASP A 100 -16.40 9.84 -11.96
C ASP A 100 -15.64 11.05 -12.50
N SER A 101 -16.17 11.62 -13.60
CA SER A 101 -15.65 12.82 -14.27
C SER A 101 -15.81 14.12 -13.46
N ASN A 102 -16.54 14.09 -12.34
CA ASN A 102 -16.77 15.26 -11.48
C ASN A 102 -15.85 15.30 -10.25
N ASP A 103 -15.18 14.19 -9.91
CA ASP A 103 -14.30 14.12 -8.75
C ASP A 103 -12.86 14.48 -9.15
N ASN A 104 -12.66 15.79 -9.41
CA ASN A 104 -11.36 16.42 -9.75
C ASN A 104 -10.22 16.13 -8.74
N PHE A 105 -10.51 15.45 -7.62
CA PHE A 105 -9.53 15.10 -6.60
C PHE A 105 -8.75 13.81 -6.91
N PHE A 106 -9.29 12.90 -7.72
CA PHE A 106 -8.75 11.54 -7.83
C PHE A 106 -8.30 11.13 -9.23
N TYR A 107 -8.93 11.62 -10.29
CA TYR A 107 -8.67 11.16 -11.65
C TYR A 107 -8.56 12.34 -12.63
N TYR A 108 -7.38 12.51 -13.21
CA TYR A 108 -7.22 13.16 -14.51
C TYR A 108 -6.91 12.03 -15.50
N GLU A 109 -7.47 12.06 -16.71
CA GLU A 109 -7.23 11.01 -17.73
C GLU A 109 -5.73 10.72 -17.95
N ASP A 110 -4.87 11.74 -17.80
CA ASP A 110 -3.41 11.62 -17.93
C ASP A 110 -2.67 11.35 -16.59
N SER A 111 -3.39 11.08 -15.50
CA SER A 111 -2.77 10.80 -14.21
C SER A 111 -1.96 9.50 -14.29
N PRO A 112 -0.67 9.54 -13.94
CA PRO A 112 0.14 8.32 -13.94
C PRO A 112 -0.47 7.26 -13.02
N GLN A 113 -0.49 6.03 -13.52
CA GLN A 113 -0.99 4.87 -12.81
C GLN A 113 0.19 3.97 -12.41
N GLN A 114 0.11 3.42 -11.22
CA GLN A 114 0.99 2.33 -10.78
C GLN A 114 0.13 1.30 -10.07
N TRP A 115 0.10 0.09 -10.62
CA TRP A 115 -0.68 -1.03 -10.15
C TRP A 115 0.23 -2.01 -9.44
N PHE A 116 -0.16 -2.48 -8.26
CA PHE A 116 0.62 -3.41 -7.44
C PHE A 116 -0.17 -4.70 -7.26
N ASN A 117 0.39 -5.84 -7.66
CA ASN A 117 -0.25 -7.14 -7.49
C ASN A 117 0.00 -7.64 -6.06
N ILE A 118 -0.99 -7.48 -5.18
CA ILE A 118 -0.92 -7.87 -3.78
C ILE A 118 -1.35 -9.33 -3.62
N VAL A 119 -0.51 -10.12 -2.95
CA VAL A 119 -0.75 -11.55 -2.69
C VAL A 119 -0.91 -11.88 -1.20
N LEU A 120 -0.61 -10.93 -0.30
CA LEU A 120 -0.82 -11.06 1.14
C LEU A 120 -1.28 -9.71 1.70
N LEU A 121 -2.25 -9.73 2.63
CA LEU A 121 -2.74 -8.54 3.31
C LEU A 121 -3.32 -8.87 4.69
N PHE A 122 -2.59 -8.56 5.76
CA PHE A 122 -2.99 -8.86 7.14
C PHE A 122 -2.75 -7.68 8.08
N PRO A 123 -3.49 -7.60 9.21
CA PRO A 123 -3.30 -6.51 10.16
C PRO A 123 -1.88 -6.52 10.71
N LEU A 124 -1.25 -5.36 10.81
CA LEU A 124 0.05 -5.22 11.44
C LEU A 124 -0.14 -4.84 12.91
N ASN A 125 0.58 -5.53 13.79
CA ASN A 125 0.62 -5.21 15.21
C ASN A 125 1.04 -3.73 15.42
N SER A 126 0.38 -3.03 16.36
CA SER A 126 0.62 -1.61 16.64
C SER A 126 2.05 -1.31 17.06
N ASP A 127 2.68 -2.19 17.83
CA ASP A 127 4.04 -2.02 18.34
C ASP A 127 5.02 -2.06 17.17
N VAL A 128 4.85 -3.05 16.27
CA VAL A 128 5.63 -3.14 15.03
C VAL A 128 5.38 -1.92 14.13
N ALA A 129 4.13 -1.50 13.97
CA ALA A 129 3.79 -0.32 13.17
C ALA A 129 4.45 0.95 13.71
N SER A 130 4.49 1.13 15.04
CA SER A 130 5.14 2.26 15.70
C SER A 130 6.67 2.23 15.61
N SER A 131 7.23 1.04 15.35
CA SER A 131 8.67 0.85 15.23
C SER A 131 9.22 1.32 13.87
N LEU A 132 8.36 1.44 12.86
CA LEU A 132 8.74 1.84 11.51
C LEU A 132 9.42 3.22 11.46
N VAL A 133 10.43 3.32 10.60
CA VAL A 133 11.20 4.54 10.38
C VAL A 133 11.28 4.88 8.89
N ILE A 134 11.45 6.16 8.56
CA ILE A 134 11.69 6.61 7.18
C ILE A 134 13.07 6.15 6.72
N SER A 135 13.18 5.48 5.57
CA SER A 135 14.45 4.92 5.06
C SER A 135 15.59 5.93 5.02
N LYS A 136 15.29 7.17 4.59
CA LYS A 136 16.29 8.20 4.32
C LYS A 136 16.91 8.81 5.57
N ASN A 137 16.11 9.06 6.61
CA ASN A 137 16.54 9.86 7.76
C ASN A 137 16.28 9.18 9.12
N LYS A 138 15.74 7.96 9.10
CA LYS A 138 15.48 7.12 10.27
C LYS A 138 14.55 7.74 11.32
N LYS A 139 13.85 8.83 11.00
CA LYS A 139 12.80 9.39 11.86
C LYS A 139 11.64 8.41 11.93
N LYS A 140 10.99 8.34 13.10
CA LYS A 140 9.79 7.50 13.28
C LYS A 140 8.69 7.95 12.32
N VAL A 141 8.02 6.97 11.73
CA VAL A 141 6.95 7.22 10.77
C VAL A 141 5.82 8.05 11.38
N ASP A 142 5.48 7.77 12.64
CA ASP A 142 4.42 8.47 13.36
C ASP A 142 4.71 9.96 13.64
N ASP A 143 5.98 10.36 13.65
CA ASP A 143 6.39 11.77 13.76
C ASP A 143 6.28 12.49 12.40
N VAL A 144 6.42 11.77 11.29
CA VAL A 144 6.53 12.33 9.94
C VAL A 144 5.18 12.37 9.21
N ILE A 145 4.37 11.31 9.34
CA ILE A 145 3.06 11.21 8.66
C ILE A 145 2.17 12.44 8.92
N PRO A 146 2.02 12.95 10.15
CA PRO A 146 1.13 14.08 10.42
C PRO A 146 1.59 15.39 9.75
N THR A 147 2.89 15.52 9.48
CA THR A 147 3.48 16.76 8.96
C THR A 147 3.61 16.76 7.44
N THR A 148 3.15 15.70 6.75
CA THR A 148 3.30 15.56 5.30
C THR A 148 2.00 15.16 4.62
N ARG A 149 1.84 15.60 3.37
CA ARG A 149 0.77 15.16 2.46
C ARG A 149 1.23 14.06 1.51
N THR A 150 2.46 13.59 1.65
CA THR A 150 2.99 12.51 0.82
C THR A 150 2.16 11.24 1.00
N ALA A 151 1.61 10.72 -0.11
CA ALA A 151 0.81 9.49 -0.12
C ALA A 151 1.67 8.22 0.00
N VAL A 152 2.88 8.24 -0.57
CA VAL A 152 3.80 7.09 -0.60
C VAL A 152 5.15 7.46 -0.03
N MET A 153 5.59 6.70 0.97
CA MET A 153 6.88 6.87 1.63
C MET A 153 7.70 5.58 1.51
N PHE A 154 9.01 5.73 1.66
CA PHE A 154 9.91 4.59 1.78
C PHE A 154 10.29 4.46 3.25
N VAL A 155 10.01 3.29 3.81
CA VAL A 155 10.16 3.00 5.23
C VAL A 155 10.96 1.73 5.43
N GLN A 156 11.38 1.52 6.67
CA GLN A 156 12.08 0.32 7.10
C GLN A 156 11.62 -0.05 8.49
N ASN A 157 11.69 -1.33 8.82
CA ASN A 157 11.56 -1.81 10.18
C ASN A 157 12.91 -1.67 10.91
N ASP A 158 12.87 -1.28 12.18
CA ASP A 158 14.05 -1.23 13.04
C ASP A 158 14.35 -2.59 13.72
N SER A 159 13.34 -3.46 13.79
CA SER A 159 13.39 -4.79 14.39
C SER A 159 12.72 -5.80 13.46
N PRO A 160 13.09 -7.10 13.49
CA PRO A 160 12.46 -8.11 12.65
C PRO A 160 10.94 -8.16 12.85
N ILE A 161 10.21 -8.39 11.75
CA ILE A 161 8.76 -8.57 11.80
C ILE A 161 8.45 -10.05 11.66
N GLU A 162 7.82 -10.61 12.69
CA GLU A 162 7.27 -11.96 12.62
C GLU A 162 5.91 -11.94 11.92
N VAL A 163 5.80 -12.71 10.86
CA VAL A 163 4.56 -12.93 10.12
C VAL A 163 4.06 -14.33 10.45
N SER A 164 3.07 -14.37 11.34
CA SER A 164 2.34 -15.58 11.76
C SER A 164 1.04 -15.66 10.96
N GLY A 165 0.78 -16.79 10.28
CA GLY A 165 -0.48 -17.01 9.55
C GLY A 165 -0.37 -17.27 8.04
N VAL A 166 0.83 -17.54 7.51
CA VAL A 166 0.98 -18.11 6.17
C VAL A 166 0.91 -19.62 6.29
N VAL A 167 -0.26 -20.21 6.04
CA VAL A 167 -0.45 -21.64 5.78
C VAL A 167 -1.07 -21.77 4.40
#